data_AF-A0A7C4TN73-F1
#
_entry.id   AF-A0A7C4TN73-F1
#
_cell.length_a   1.000
_cell.length_b   1.000
_cell.length_c   1.000
_cell.angle_alpha   90.00
_cell.angle_beta   90.00
_cell.angle_gamma   90.00
#
_symmetry.space_group_name_H-M   'P 1'
#
loop_
_entity.id
_entity.type
_entity.pdbx_description
1 polymer ?
#
loop_
_entity_poly.entity_id
_entity_poly.type
_entity_poly.pdbx_seq_one_letter_code
_entity_poly.pdbx_strand_id
1 'polypeptide(L)' 'ISEAIGIPENTVKTRMFYARKRLSEEMKLRGVDRGWP' A
#
# COMPACT_ATOMS: atom_id res chain seq x y z
N ILE A 1 -12.05 -5.85 -4.21
CA ILE A 1 -11.58 -5.77 -2.81
C ILE A 1 -12.63 -5.10 -1.92
N SER A 2 -13.06 -3.86 -2.18
CA SER A 2 -14.06 -3.15 -1.35
C SER A 2 -15.30 -3.99 -0.99
N GLU A 3 -15.92 -4.65 -1.98
CA GLU A 3 -17.06 -5.56 -1.80
C GLU A 3 -16.75 -6.79 -0.92
N ALA A 4 -15.52 -7.31 -0.99
CA ALA A 4 -15.12 -8.51 -0.24
C ALA A 4 -14.90 -8.24 1.26
N ILE A 5 -14.62 -6.98 1.64
CA ILE A 5 -14.34 -6.56 3.02
C ILE A 5 -15.40 -5.63 3.59
N GLY A 6 -16.42 -5.25 2.82
CA GLY A 6 -17.51 -4.38 3.27
C GLY A 6 -17.06 -2.95 3.63
N ILE A 7 -15.95 -2.47 3.06
CA ILE A 7 -15.39 -1.13 3.34
C ILE A 7 -15.58 -0.25 2.11
N PRO A 8 -15.97 1.03 2.24
CA PRO A 8 -16.09 1.96 1.13
C PRO A 8 -14.85 2.03 0.23
N GLU A 9 -15.06 2.12 -1.08
CA GLU A 9 -13.98 2.02 -2.07
C GLU A 9 -12.94 3.14 -1.93
N ASN A 10 -13.38 4.36 -1.61
CA ASN A 10 -12.49 5.48 -1.33
C ASN A 10 -11.53 5.19 -0.16
N THR A 11 -12.02 4.53 0.88
CA THR A 11 -11.25 4.17 2.07
C THR A 11 -10.21 3.11 1.74
N VAL A 12 -10.58 2.11 0.92
CA VAL A 12 -9.64 1.10 0.42
C VAL A 12 -8.52 1.76 -0.38
N LYS A 13 -8.86 2.65 -1.32
CA LYS A 13 -7.87 3.33 -2.17
C LYS A 13 -6.85 4.11 -1.33
N THR A 14 -7.32 4.92 -0.39
CA THR A 14 -6.45 5.72 0.48
C THR A 14 -5.57 4.83 1.37
N ARG A 15 -6.13 3.76 1.97
CA ARG A 15 -5.33 2.81 2.78
C ARG A 15 -4.27 2.08 1.97
N MET A 16 -4.60 1.64 0.76
CA MET A 16 -3.65 0.93 -0.11
C MET A 16 -2.52 1.83 -0.57
N PHE A 17 -2.78 3.12 -0.81
CA PHE A 17 -1.74 4.09 -1.13
C PHE A 17 -0.73 4.25 0.02
N TYR A 18 -1.21 4.48 1.24
CA TYR A 18 -0.32 4.61 2.41
C TYR A 18 0.40 3.31 2.75
N ALA A 19 -0.27 2.17 2.63
CA ALA A 19 0.34 0.87 2.84
C ALA A 19 1.49 0.62 1.85
N ARG A 20 1.30 0.96 0.56
CA ARG A 20 2.34 0.83 -0.47
C ARG A 20 3.56 1.70 -0.17
N LYS A 21 3.35 2.96 0.23
CA LYS A 21 4.44 3.87 0.60
C LYS A 21 5.27 3.33 1.76
N ARG A 22 4.61 2.96 2.86
CA ARG A 22 5.28 2.40 4.05
C ARG A 22 6.06 1.13 3.72
N LEU A 23 5.46 0.24 2.92
CA LEU A 23 6.14 -0.99 2.50
C LEU A 23 7.37 -0.70 1.63
N SER A 24 7.28 0.30 0.74
CA SER A 24 8.42 0.72 -0.10
C SER A 24 9.58 1.26 0.74
N GLU A 25 9.28 2.09 1.74
CA GLU A 25 10.26 2.62 2.70
C GLU A 25 10.96 1.49 3.47
N GLU A 26 10.18 0.55 4.02
CA GLU A 26 10.71 -0.62 4.75
C GLU A 26 11.55 -1.54 3.86
N MET A 27 11.15 -1.75 2.61
CA MET A 27 11.92 -2.56 1.66
C MET A 27 13.25 -1.89 1.30
N LYS A 28 13.24 -0.57 1.10
CA LYS A 28 14.46 0.21 0.85
C LYS A 28 15.42 0.15 2.02
N LEU A 29 14.94 0.23 3.27
CA LEU A 29 15.76 0.06 4.47
C LEU A 29 16.44 -1.31 4.53
N ARG A 30 15.79 -2.34 3.99
CA ARG A 30 16.34 -3.70 3.91
C ARG A 30 17.24 -3.92 2.69
N GLY A 31 17.56 -2.86 1.94
CA GLY A 31 18.41 -2.93 0.74
C GLY A 31 17.71 -3.52 -0.49
N VAL A 32 16.39 -3.72 -0.43
CA VAL A 32 15.59 -4.18 -1.55
C VAL A 32 15.00 -2.95 -2.23
N ASP A 33 15.77 -2.35 -3.15
CA ASP A 33 15.23 -1.29 -4.01
C ASP A 33 14.46 -1.94 -5.16
N ARG A 34 13.14 -2.01 -4.95
CA ARG A 34 12.22 -2.62 -5.91
C ARG A 34 11.78 -1.62 -6.99
N GLY A 35 12.06 -0.31 -6.86
CA GLY A 35 11.73 0.70 -7.90
C GLY A 35 10.23 0.94 -8.11
N TRP A 36 9.40 0.72 -7.09
CA TRP A 36 7.95 1.00 -7.20
C TRP A 36 7.70 2.52 -7.15
N PRO A 37 6.77 3.04 -7.96
CA PRO A 37 6.32 4.44 -7.86
C PRO A 37 5.58 4.72 -6.54
#